data_AF-A0A0R3ME54-F1
#
_entry.id   AF-A0A0R3ME54-F1
#
_cell.length_a   1.000
_cell.length_b   1.000
_cell.length_c   1.000
_cell.angle_alpha   90.00
_cell.angle_beta   90.00
_cell.angle_gamma   90.00
#
_symmetry.space_group_name_H-M   'P 1'
#
loop_
_entity.id
_entity.type
_entity.pdbx_description
1 polymer ?
#
loop_
_entity_poly.entity_id
_entity_poly.type
_entity_poly.pdbx_seq_one_letter_code
_entity_poly.pdbx_strand_id
1 'polypeptide(L)'
;MLLALSIHPIRAHDHGRPGLDGWYSGLKSGKGPCCDGPGVDAMHLSDVDWESKDGRYRVRIEGEWVDVPDDAVLKQANRDGHTLVWPTWQDGKRAVRCFIPGIMT
;
A
#
# COMPACT_ATOMS: atom_id res chain seq x y z
N MET A 1 2.38 37.45 -27.24
CA MET A 1 2.50 36.89 -25.88
C MET A 1 1.86 35.50 -25.91
N LEU A 2 2.66 34.45 -26.22
CA LEU A 2 2.16 33.06 -26.23
C LEU A 2 2.28 32.50 -24.81
N LEU A 3 1.16 32.22 -24.15
CA LEU A 3 1.14 31.36 -22.97
C LEU A 3 1.39 29.91 -23.43
N ALA A 4 2.58 29.39 -23.16
CA ALA A 4 2.85 27.97 -23.27
C ALA A 4 2.15 27.28 -22.08
N LEU A 5 1.05 26.57 -22.34
CA LEU A 5 0.51 25.62 -21.37
C LEU A 5 1.51 24.46 -21.26
N SER A 6 2.29 24.44 -20.19
CA SER A 6 3.07 23.29 -19.78
C SER A 6 2.11 22.17 -19.38
N ILE A 7 1.86 21.26 -20.32
CA ILE A 7 1.24 19.96 -20.02
C ILE A 7 2.21 19.26 -19.08
N HIS A 8 1.89 19.25 -17.79
CA HIS A 8 2.63 18.46 -16.83
C HIS A 8 2.33 17.00 -17.18
N PRO A 9 3.33 16.15 -17.49
CA PRO A 9 3.09 14.73 -17.50
C PRO A 9 2.67 14.35 -16.07
N ILE A 10 1.39 14.01 -15.89
CA ILE A 10 0.95 13.28 -14.70
C ILE A 10 1.85 12.05 -14.64
N ARG A 11 2.59 11.93 -13.55
CA ARG A 11 3.62 10.91 -13.40
C ARG A 11 3.00 9.53 -13.56
N ALA A 12 3.42 8.89 -14.66
CA ALA A 12 3.60 7.48 -14.89
C ALA A 12 2.78 6.55 -13.99
N HIS A 13 1.68 6.02 -14.54
CA HIS A 13 1.17 4.73 -14.10
C HIS A 13 2.32 3.73 -14.21
N ASP A 14 2.88 3.33 -13.07
CA ASP A 14 3.88 2.28 -13.04
C ASP A 14 3.12 0.96 -13.25
N HIS A 15 2.91 0.58 -14.52
CA HIS A 15 2.34 -0.72 -14.93
C HIS A 15 3.35 -1.84 -14.65
N GLY A 16 3.95 -1.88 -13.45
CA GLY A 16 4.88 -2.92 -13.09
C GLY A 16 4.25 -4.31 -13.23
N ARG A 17 2.92 -4.42 -13.02
CA ARG A 17 2.14 -5.67 -13.10
C ARG A 17 0.64 -5.46 -13.43
N PRO A 18 0.26 -5.08 -14.68
CA PRO A 18 -1.14 -4.82 -15.05
C PRO A 18 -2.07 -6.05 -14.89
N GLY A 19 -1.52 -7.26 -14.84
CA GLY A 19 -2.29 -8.49 -14.58
C GLY A 19 -2.84 -8.62 -13.15
N LEU A 20 -2.46 -7.71 -12.24
CA LEU A 20 -2.89 -7.73 -10.83
C LEU A 20 -3.90 -6.64 -10.48
N ASP A 21 -4.26 -5.73 -11.38
CA ASP A 21 -5.15 -4.60 -11.11
C ASP A 21 -6.52 -5.04 -10.57
N GLY A 22 -7.11 -6.06 -11.21
CA GLY A 22 -8.37 -6.67 -10.74
C GLY A 22 -8.23 -7.41 -9.40
N TRP A 23 -7.02 -7.86 -9.05
CA TRP A 23 -6.77 -8.45 -7.75
C TRP A 23 -6.66 -7.38 -6.67
N TYR A 24 -5.91 -6.29 -6.90
CA TYR A 24 -5.77 -5.18 -5.96
C TYR A 24 -7.12 -4.55 -5.61
N SER A 25 -7.89 -4.17 -6.63
CA SER A 25 -9.22 -3.57 -6.48
C SER A 25 -10.23 -4.47 -5.77
N GLY A 26 -10.02 -5.79 -5.80
CA GLY A 26 -10.83 -6.78 -5.07
C GLY A 26 -10.44 -6.94 -3.59
N LEU A 27 -9.31 -6.40 -3.14
CA LEU A 27 -8.85 -6.56 -1.76
C LEU A 27 -9.73 -5.78 -0.77
N LYS A 28 -10.03 -6.42 0.36
CA LYS A 28 -10.82 -5.83 1.44
C LYS A 28 -10.32 -6.30 2.80
N SER A 29 -10.05 -5.35 3.69
CA SER A 29 -9.77 -5.61 5.10
C SER A 29 -11.03 -5.42 5.96
N GLY A 30 -10.92 -5.62 7.26
CA GLY A 30 -11.96 -5.26 8.22
C GLY A 30 -12.27 -3.75 8.24
N LYS A 31 -11.34 -2.93 7.73
CA LYS A 31 -11.51 -1.47 7.58
C LYS A 31 -12.17 -1.06 6.25
N GLY A 32 -12.50 -2.00 5.37
CA GLY A 32 -13.13 -1.73 4.08
C GLY A 32 -12.24 -2.04 2.87
N PRO A 33 -12.62 -1.60 1.67
CA PRO A 33 -11.84 -1.84 0.45
C PRO A 33 -10.43 -1.24 0.55
N CYS A 34 -9.45 -1.88 -0.08
CA CYS A 34 -8.08 -1.34 -0.16
C CYS A 34 -7.92 -0.31 -1.28
N CYS A 35 -8.79 -0.36 -2.31
CA CYS A 35 -8.70 0.41 -3.55
C CYS A 35 -7.62 -0.16 -4.50
N ASP A 36 -6.81 0.67 -5.14
CA ASP A 36 -5.92 0.26 -6.22
C ASP A 36 -4.54 -0.19 -5.73
N GLY A 37 -3.72 -0.67 -6.66
CA GLY A 37 -2.41 -1.23 -6.37
C GLY A 37 -1.30 -0.21 -6.07
N PRO A 38 -0.04 -0.69 -6.12
CA PRO A 38 1.17 0.12 -5.94
C PRO A 38 1.25 1.31 -6.91
N GLY A 39 1.76 2.43 -6.42
CA GLY A 39 1.91 3.66 -7.22
C GLY A 39 0.62 4.46 -7.39
N VAL A 40 -0.51 3.95 -6.89
CA VAL A 40 -1.79 4.66 -6.80
C VAL A 40 -2.21 4.80 -5.34
N ASP A 41 -2.64 3.71 -4.70
CA ASP A 41 -3.10 3.69 -3.31
C ASP A 41 -2.21 2.86 -2.38
N ALA A 42 -1.41 1.93 -2.95
CA ALA A 42 -0.50 1.07 -2.20
C ALA A 42 0.97 1.50 -2.34
N MET A 43 1.78 1.05 -1.39
CA MET A 43 3.23 1.18 -1.42
C MET A 43 3.87 -0.21 -1.24
N HIS A 44 4.88 -0.51 -2.05
CA HIS A 44 5.82 -1.60 -1.76
C HIS A 44 6.71 -1.20 -0.59
N LEU A 45 6.86 -2.09 0.38
CA LEU A 45 7.80 -1.93 1.49
C LEU A 45 9.03 -2.81 1.24
N SER A 46 10.21 -2.25 1.53
CA SER A 46 11.43 -3.05 1.63
C SER A 46 11.46 -3.80 2.96
N ASP A 47 12.28 -4.85 3.08
CA ASP A 47 12.37 -5.66 4.30
C ASP A 47 12.77 -4.89 5.56
N VAL A 48 13.34 -3.68 5.42
CA VAL A 48 13.69 -2.81 6.57
C VAL A 48 12.59 -1.80 6.92
N ASP A 49 11.57 -1.66 6.06
CA ASP A 49 10.46 -0.71 6.24
C ASP A 49 9.22 -1.37 6.86
N TRP A 50 9.34 -2.62 7.29
CA TRP A 50 8.32 -3.28 8.09
C TRP A 50 8.97 -4.30 9.02
N GLU A 51 8.26 -4.66 10.09
CA GLU A 51 8.65 -5.80 10.91
C GLU A 51 7.42 -6.56 11.38
N SER A 52 7.64 -7.79 11.80
CA SER A 52 6.65 -8.59 12.53
C SER A 52 7.20 -8.97 13.90
N LYS A 53 6.37 -8.81 14.92
CA LYS A 53 6.67 -9.22 16.29
C LYS A 53 5.41 -9.71 16.97
N ASP A 54 5.47 -10.92 17.52
CA ASP A 54 4.36 -11.54 18.26
C ASP A 54 3.04 -11.58 17.48
N GLY A 55 3.12 -11.80 16.15
CA GLY A 55 1.95 -11.83 15.25
C GLY A 55 1.38 -10.46 14.89
N ARG A 56 1.99 -9.37 15.34
CA ARG A 56 1.65 -8.00 14.98
C ARG A 56 2.67 -7.43 14.01
N TYR A 57 2.26 -6.43 13.25
CA TYR A 57 3.10 -5.76 12.27
C TYR A 57 3.21 -4.27 12.59
N ARG A 58 4.35 -3.70 12.27
CA ARG A 58 4.50 -2.24 12.10
C ARG A 58 5.18 -1.95 10.78
N VAL A 59 4.85 -0.82 10.20
CA VAL A 59 5.34 -0.38 8.88
C VAL A 59 5.87 1.03 8.97
N ARG A 60 6.81 1.36 8.10
CA ARG A 60 7.38 2.70 8.01
C ARG A 60 6.71 3.47 6.87
N ILE A 61 5.96 4.52 7.22
CA ILE A 61 5.28 5.39 6.25
C ILE A 61 5.87 6.79 6.43
N GLU A 62 6.46 7.33 5.36
CA GLU A 62 7.08 8.67 5.37
C GLU A 62 8.09 8.89 6.51
N GLY A 63 8.83 7.83 6.86
CA GLY A 63 9.86 7.86 7.89
C GLY A 63 9.37 7.56 9.31
N GLU A 64 8.05 7.51 9.53
CA GLU A 64 7.44 7.21 10.83
C GLU A 64 6.99 5.75 10.93
N TRP A 65 7.17 5.15 12.10
CA TRP A 65 6.65 3.81 12.39
C TRP A 65 5.18 3.88 12.78
N VAL A 66 4.35 3.09 12.09
CA VAL A 66 2.91 3.00 12.29
C VAL A 66 2.55 1.54 12.57
N ASP A 67 1.88 1.31 13.70
CA ASP A 67 1.34 -0.02 14.02
C ASP A 67 0.23 -0.39 13.04
N VAL A 68 0.26 -1.64 12.56
CA VAL A 68 -0.78 -2.20 11.71
C VAL A 68 -1.88 -2.80 12.58
N PRO A 69 -3.11 -2.29 12.53
CA PRO A 69 -4.22 -2.90 13.26
C PRO A 69 -4.52 -4.32 12.74
N ASP A 70 -4.91 -5.25 13.61
CA ASP A 70 -5.17 -6.64 13.25
C ASP A 70 -6.25 -6.80 12.16
N ASP A 71 -7.27 -5.93 12.17
CA ASP A 71 -8.35 -5.87 11.18
C ASP A 71 -7.93 -5.22 9.84
N ALA A 72 -6.74 -4.62 9.76
CA ALA A 72 -6.14 -4.14 8.52
C ALA A 72 -5.31 -5.22 7.80
N VAL A 73 -4.94 -6.31 8.49
CA VAL A 73 -4.14 -7.40 7.92
C VAL A 73 -5.00 -8.27 7.01
N LEU A 74 -4.60 -8.34 5.74
CA LEU A 74 -5.22 -9.21 4.74
C LEU A 74 -4.75 -10.66 4.97
N LYS A 75 -5.72 -11.57 5.08
CA LYS A 75 -5.48 -12.99 5.39
C LYS A 75 -5.36 -13.90 4.15
N GLN A 76 -5.58 -13.33 2.97
CA GLN A 76 -5.49 -14.05 1.71
C GLN A 76 -4.05 -14.16 1.22
N ALA A 77 -3.81 -15.01 0.23
CA ALA A 77 -2.49 -15.13 -0.39
C ALA A 77 -2.07 -13.83 -1.08
N ASN A 78 -0.81 -13.45 -0.88
CA ASN A 78 -0.19 -12.31 -1.55
C ASN A 78 0.26 -12.70 -2.96
N ARG A 79 -0.47 -12.23 -3.98
CA ARG A 79 -0.16 -12.52 -5.40
C ARG A 79 0.93 -11.60 -5.96
N ASP A 80 1.19 -10.48 -5.30
CA ASP A 80 2.27 -9.58 -5.68
C ASP A 80 3.62 -10.08 -5.11
N GLY A 81 3.59 -10.68 -3.93
CA GLY A 81 4.75 -11.29 -3.28
C GLY A 81 5.62 -10.29 -2.51
N HIS A 82 5.59 -8.99 -2.84
CA HIS A 82 6.18 -7.95 -2.01
C HIS A 82 5.28 -7.60 -0.82
N THR A 83 5.87 -7.11 0.27
CA THR A 83 5.08 -6.53 1.36
C THR A 83 4.43 -5.24 0.87
N LEU A 84 3.11 -5.14 1.06
CA LEU A 84 2.31 -4.01 0.61
C LEU A 84 1.57 -3.35 1.77
N VAL A 85 1.50 -2.03 1.73
CA VAL A 85 0.69 -1.22 2.64
C VAL A 85 -0.18 -0.23 1.86
N TRP A 86 -1.43 -0.09 2.30
CA TRP A 86 -2.34 0.96 1.88
C TRP A 86 -2.45 2.00 3.00
N PRO A 87 -1.61 3.05 2.97
CA PRO A 87 -1.66 4.10 3.97
C PRO A 87 -2.95 4.90 3.85
N THR A 88 -3.39 5.45 4.98
CA THR A 88 -4.53 6.34 5.03
C THR A 88 -4.35 7.36 6.16
N TRP A 89 -5.33 8.23 6.33
CA TRP A 89 -5.40 9.15 7.44
C TRP A 89 -6.64 8.84 8.27
N GLN A 90 -6.47 8.68 9.58
CA GLN A 90 -7.57 8.55 10.54
C GLN A 90 -7.30 9.52 11.68
N ASP A 91 -8.28 10.37 11.98
CA ASP A 91 -8.21 11.41 13.03
C ASP A 91 -6.94 12.29 12.95
N GLY A 92 -6.55 12.65 11.72
CA GLY A 92 -5.38 13.50 11.47
C GLY A 92 -4.02 12.81 11.67
N LYS A 93 -3.99 11.49 11.86
CA LYS A 93 -2.77 10.69 11.99
C LYS A 93 -2.62 9.69 10.85
N ARG A 94 -1.37 9.37 10.51
CA ARG A 94 -1.07 8.27 9.58
C ARG A 94 -1.59 6.96 10.16
N ALA A 95 -2.29 6.21 9.32
CA ALA A 95 -2.90 4.94 9.67
C ALA A 95 -2.78 3.96 8.51
N VAL A 96 -3.11 2.70 8.77
CA VAL A 96 -3.07 1.61 7.79
C VAL A 96 -4.49 1.14 7.51
N ARG A 97 -4.92 1.22 6.24
CA ARG A 97 -6.22 0.68 5.78
C ARG A 97 -6.11 -0.80 5.47
N CYS A 98 -5.07 -1.17 4.74
CA CYS A 98 -4.76 -2.55 4.41
C CYS A 98 -3.27 -2.81 4.50
N PHE A 99 -2.92 -4.03 4.89
CA PHE A 99 -1.55 -4.53 4.90
C PHE A 99 -1.57 -5.99 4.49
N ILE A 100 -0.65 -6.38 3.60
CA ILE A 100 -0.42 -7.79 3.29
C ILE A 100 1.08 -8.05 3.35
N PRO A 101 1.54 -8.96 4.22
CA PRO A 101 2.95 -9.28 4.31
C PRO A 101 3.42 -9.93 3.01
N GLY A 102 4.67 -9.66 2.65
CA GLY A 102 5.35 -10.35 1.57
C GLY A 102 5.59 -11.81 1.88
N ILE A 103 5.97 -12.58 0.87
CA ILE A 103 6.49 -13.92 1.08
C ILE A 103 7.97 -13.78 1.47
N MET A 104 8.31 -14.11 2.73
CA MET A 104 9.71 -14.26 3.11
C MET A 104 10.25 -15.52 2.42
N THR A 105 11.09 -15.35 1.40
CA THR A 105 11.89 -16.43 0.81
C THR A 105 13.26 -16.51 1.47
#